data_AF-A0A848XUV4-F1
#
_entry.id   AF-A0A848XUV4-F1
#
_cell.length_a   1.000
_cell.length_b   1.000
_cell.length_c   1.000
_cell.angle_alpha   90.00
_cell.angle_beta   90.00
_cell.angle_gamma   90.00
#
_symmetry.space_group_name_H-M   'P 1'
#
loop_
_entity.id
_entity.type
_entity.pdbx_description
1 polymer ?
#
loop_
_entity_poly.entity_id
_entity_poly.type
_entity_poly.pdbx_seq_one_letter_code
_entity_poly.pdbx_strand_id
1 'polypeptide(L)'
;MKLWLTNAGRGLLMGLSDSIPGVSGGTIALILGIYPRLIEALGSLSSATLGRLLKADTWRRVALGFKDPDTLDSGAEDQEIFHLLFLASLGMGAAFAIVTGARYIPVLLDLYPAQMRGLFLGLVLASVVIPVRMMKVRDPLMWGIIGAATLVTLWFVGLPEGSSGNARGTVALSFPAPISEELTLGPQSLTLLASGEGGGRDVAFGPAESLTVPAGATGLEVPVVARMAGQAGNISAGSIDDLRGSMPEGTRVQQTEATTGGVDPALWFIFLGGMVAISAMMLPGISGSFVLLLLGLYHYVTHSLGEALFSQDLNAALVVLTMISAIGIGLLTFSRVLRWLFARAPDRTLAVLVGLMVGSLRKLWPFVELAPDGREVLQPPPGMDGLTISVLLTFTLGCGLVLAFEAVGRRATLTSRHG
;
A
#
# COMPACT_ATOMS: atom_id res chain seq x y z
N MET A 1 15.82 21.81 -14.58
CA MET A 1 15.71 20.40 -15.04
C MET A 1 16.22 19.40 -13.99
N LYS A 2 17.46 19.52 -13.48
CA LYS A 2 18.04 18.58 -12.49
C LYS A 2 17.21 18.38 -11.21
N LEU A 3 16.64 19.46 -10.66
CA LEU A 3 15.78 19.41 -9.46
C LEU A 3 14.51 18.57 -9.69
N TRP A 4 13.82 18.78 -10.81
CA TRP A 4 12.58 18.07 -11.16
C TRP A 4 12.81 16.59 -11.42
N LEU A 5 13.89 16.23 -12.12
CA LEU A 5 14.28 14.82 -12.31
C LEU A 5 14.61 14.15 -10.97
N THR A 6 15.24 14.88 -10.04
CA THR A 6 15.54 14.35 -8.70
C THR A 6 14.25 14.06 -7.93
N ASN A 7 13.27 14.97 -7.97
CA ASN A 7 11.98 14.75 -7.32
C ASN A 7 11.17 13.63 -7.98
N ALA A 8 11.20 13.52 -9.31
CA ALA A 8 10.60 12.38 -9.99
C ALA A 8 11.26 11.05 -9.59
N GLY A 9 12.59 10.99 -9.46
CA GLY A 9 13.28 9.81 -8.95
C GLY A 9 12.88 9.46 -7.50
N ARG A 10 12.73 10.46 -6.64
CA ARG A 10 12.21 10.27 -5.27
C ARG A 10 10.77 9.73 -5.28
N GLY A 11 9.94 10.25 -6.18
CA GLY A 11 8.57 9.80 -6.40
C GLY A 11 8.50 8.36 -6.86
N LEU A 12 9.41 7.97 -7.78
CA LEU A 12 9.52 6.60 -8.27
C LEU A 12 9.83 5.63 -7.12
N LEU A 13 10.78 5.96 -6.24
CA LEU A 13 11.08 5.13 -5.07
C LEU A 13 9.88 5.01 -4.11
N MET A 14 9.13 6.10 -3.91
CA MET A 14 7.91 6.07 -3.10
C MET A 14 6.83 5.17 -3.73
N GLY A 15 6.55 5.31 -5.03
CA GLY A 15 5.53 4.50 -5.71
C GLY A 15 5.89 3.02 -5.81
N LEU A 16 7.18 2.68 -5.95
CA LEU A 16 7.64 1.29 -5.89
C LEU A 16 7.39 0.69 -4.49
N SER A 17 7.56 1.48 -3.43
CA SER A 17 7.30 1.01 -2.07
C SER A 17 5.81 0.86 -1.77
N ASP A 18 4.96 1.76 -2.27
CA ASP A 18 3.50 1.67 -2.09
C ASP A 18 2.88 0.47 -2.81
N SER A 19 3.59 -0.10 -3.79
CA SER A 19 3.18 -1.33 -4.48
C SER A 19 3.34 -2.57 -3.60
N ILE A 20 3.94 -2.45 -2.40
CA ILE A 20 4.32 -3.56 -1.54
C ILE A 20 3.50 -3.48 -0.25
N PRO A 21 2.62 -4.46 0.03
CA PRO A 21 1.82 -4.47 1.24
C PRO A 21 2.69 -4.36 2.50
N GLY A 22 2.37 -3.40 3.37
CA GLY A 22 3.10 -3.17 4.62
C GLY A 22 4.30 -2.21 4.53
N VAL A 23 4.69 -1.77 3.33
CA VAL A 23 5.69 -0.71 3.12
C VAL A 23 4.98 0.54 2.62
N SER A 24 5.15 1.67 3.31
CA SER A 24 4.52 2.94 2.93
C SER A 24 5.53 3.89 2.31
N GLY A 25 5.14 4.57 1.23
CA GLY A 25 5.86 5.66 0.58
C GLY A 25 6.17 6.82 1.53
N GLY A 26 5.39 7.01 2.60
CA GLY A 26 5.74 7.92 3.69
C GLY A 26 7.07 7.56 4.38
N THR A 27 7.37 6.27 4.50
CA THR A 27 8.65 5.77 5.04
C THR A 27 9.80 6.11 4.10
N ILE A 28 9.62 5.92 2.79
CA ILE A 28 10.61 6.31 1.77
C ILE A 28 10.81 7.82 1.73
N ALA A 29 9.74 8.62 1.82
CA ALA A 29 9.83 10.07 1.90
C ALA A 29 10.65 10.53 3.12
N LEU A 30 10.54 9.80 4.24
CA LEU A 30 11.32 10.07 5.44
C LEU A 30 12.80 9.68 5.28
N ILE A 31 13.07 8.52 4.65
CA ILE A 31 14.43 8.09 4.28
C ILE A 31 15.12 9.11 3.36
N LEU A 32 14.38 9.62 2.38
CA LEU A 32 14.89 10.58 1.41
C LEU A 32 14.98 12.01 1.99
N GLY A 33 14.56 12.21 3.25
CA GLY A 33 14.59 13.50 3.94
C GLY A 33 13.59 14.52 3.38
N ILE A 34 12.64 14.09 2.55
CA ILE A 34 11.65 14.97 1.91
C ILE A 34 10.32 15.01 2.67
N TYR A 35 10.15 14.18 3.71
CA TYR A 35 8.89 14.06 4.43
C TYR A 35 8.35 15.39 4.99
N PRO A 36 9.13 16.24 5.71
CA PRO A 36 8.60 17.51 6.22
C PRO A 36 8.11 18.43 5.09
N ARG A 37 8.89 18.52 4.01
CA ARG A 37 8.55 19.29 2.81
C ARG A 37 7.33 18.73 2.08
N LEU A 38 7.15 17.41 2.06
CA LEU A 38 5.96 16.76 1.52
C LEU A 38 4.71 17.15 2.32
N ILE A 39 4.77 17.09 3.66
CA ILE A 39 3.65 17.49 4.53
C ILE A 39 3.32 18.97 4.35
N GLU A 40 4.34 19.83 4.27
CA GLU A 40 4.15 21.26 4.06
C GLU A 40 3.55 21.57 2.69
N ALA A 41 4.07 20.96 1.62
CA ALA A 41 3.54 21.11 0.28
C ALA A 41 2.07 20.66 0.20
N LEU A 42 1.75 19.48 0.74
CA LEU A 42 0.38 18.98 0.79
C LEU A 42 -0.54 19.86 1.64
N GLY A 43 -0.06 20.35 2.79
CA GLY A 43 -0.82 21.23 3.67
C GLY A 43 -1.04 22.63 3.10
N SER A 44 -0.21 23.05 2.14
CA SER A 44 -0.35 24.31 1.39
C SER A 44 -1.34 24.23 0.22
N LEU A 45 -1.82 23.03 -0.12
CA LEU A 45 -2.79 22.86 -1.20
C LEU A 45 -4.12 23.53 -0.83
N SER A 46 -4.53 24.47 -1.68
CA SER A 46 -5.83 25.11 -1.64
C SER A 46 -6.48 25.08 -3.03
N SER A 47 -7.80 25.30 -3.09
CA SER A 47 -8.52 25.45 -4.35
C SER A 47 -7.96 26.60 -5.21
N ALA A 48 -7.47 27.67 -4.58
CA ALA A 48 -6.80 28.79 -5.25
C ALA A 48 -5.46 28.37 -5.87
N THR A 49 -4.70 27.53 -5.18
CA THR A 49 -3.38 27.04 -5.61
C THR A 49 -3.51 26.20 -6.88
N LEU A 50 -4.46 25.26 -6.95
CA LEU A 50 -4.76 24.48 -8.17
C LEU A 50 -5.17 25.36 -9.36
N GLY A 51 -5.99 26.38 -9.14
CA GLY A 51 -6.38 27.34 -10.19
C GLY A 51 -5.23 28.18 -10.75
N ARG A 52 -4.14 28.35 -9.99
CA ARG A 52 -2.94 29.08 -10.45
C ARG A 52 -2.12 28.28 -11.48
N LEU A 53 -2.20 26.95 -11.50
CA LEU A 53 -1.49 26.11 -12.47
C LEU A 53 -2.02 26.29 -13.91
N LEU A 54 -3.28 26.69 -14.05
CA LEU A 54 -3.93 26.94 -15.35
C LEU A 54 -3.57 28.31 -15.95
N LYS A 55 -2.89 29.18 -15.20
CA LYS A 55 -2.50 30.51 -15.68
C LYS A 55 -1.22 30.43 -16.53
N ALA A 56 -1.23 31.06 -17.70
CA ALA A 56 -0.09 31.10 -18.62
C ALA A 56 1.18 31.73 -17.99
N ASP A 57 1.02 32.66 -17.05
CA ASP A 57 2.13 33.31 -16.34
C ASP A 57 2.96 32.30 -15.51
N THR A 58 2.31 31.28 -14.94
CA THR A 58 2.97 30.22 -14.16
C THR A 58 3.96 29.45 -15.03
N TRP A 59 3.53 29.05 -16.23
CA TRP A 59 4.38 28.31 -17.17
C TRP A 59 5.50 29.16 -17.74
N ARG A 60 5.26 30.47 -17.90
CA ARG A 60 6.31 31.43 -18.30
C ARG A 60 7.40 31.53 -17.23
N ARG A 61 7.04 31.61 -15.94
CA ARG A 61 8.01 31.63 -14.83
C ARG A 61 8.77 30.31 -14.69
N VAL A 62 8.10 29.16 -14.92
CA VAL A 62 8.75 27.84 -14.96
C VAL A 62 9.76 27.74 -16.10
N ALA A 63 9.41 28.22 -17.30
CA ALA A 63 10.29 28.23 -18.47
C ALA A 63 11.50 29.15 -18.28
N LEU A 64 11.35 30.26 -17.55
CA LEU A 64 12.44 31.19 -17.23
C LEU A 64 13.41 30.67 -16.15
N GLY A 65 13.11 29.52 -15.55
CA GLY A 65 13.98 28.84 -14.59
C GLY A 65 13.74 29.27 -13.15
N PHE A 66 12.81 28.61 -12.48
CA PHE A 66 12.66 28.71 -11.02
C PHE A 66 13.95 28.26 -10.32
N LYS A 67 14.55 29.17 -9.54
CA LYS A 67 15.55 28.82 -8.52
C LYS A 67 14.83 28.34 -7.26
N ASP A 68 15.48 27.48 -6.48
CA ASP A 68 14.90 26.90 -5.27
C ASP A 68 14.49 28.04 -4.30
N PRO A 69 13.21 28.18 -3.92
CA PRO A 69 12.74 29.26 -3.05
C PRO A 69 13.41 29.25 -1.68
N ASP A 70 13.94 28.11 -1.22
CA ASP A 70 14.73 28.05 0.02
C ASP A 70 16.02 28.90 -0.06
N THR A 71 16.43 29.33 -1.27
CA THR A 71 17.60 30.18 -1.51
C THR A 71 17.28 31.65 -1.79
N LEU A 72 15.99 32.01 -1.98
CA LEU A 72 15.57 33.37 -2.33
C LEU A 72 14.34 33.75 -1.50
N ASP A 73 14.34 34.94 -0.87
CA ASP A 73 13.20 35.48 -0.11
C ASP A 73 12.00 35.75 -1.04
N SER A 74 11.30 34.66 -1.36
CA SER A 74 10.30 34.58 -2.43
C SER A 74 8.92 34.80 -1.81
N GLY A 75 8.06 35.54 -2.51
CA GLY A 75 6.70 35.81 -2.03
C GLY A 75 5.89 34.52 -1.82
N ALA A 76 4.87 34.59 -0.98
CA ALA A 76 4.00 33.44 -0.65
C ALA A 76 3.42 32.73 -1.89
N GLU A 77 3.18 33.47 -2.99
CA GLU A 77 2.70 32.91 -4.25
C GLU A 77 3.73 32.00 -4.95
N ASP A 78 5.02 32.35 -4.91
CA ASP A 78 6.07 31.57 -5.57
C ASP A 78 6.37 30.28 -4.78
N GLN A 79 6.22 30.31 -3.45
CA GLN A 79 6.31 29.11 -2.61
C GLN A 79 5.20 28.10 -2.91
N GLU A 80 3.95 28.56 -3.08
CA GLU A 80 2.83 27.68 -3.45
C GLU A 80 3.01 27.01 -4.82
N ILE A 81 3.43 27.77 -5.83
CA ILE A 81 3.70 27.23 -7.17
C ILE A 81 4.81 26.18 -7.10
N PHE A 82 5.84 26.43 -6.31
CA PHE A 82 6.94 25.50 -6.14
C PHE A 82 6.51 24.21 -5.42
N HIS A 83 5.68 24.31 -4.39
CA HIS A 83 5.08 23.15 -3.73
C HIS A 83 4.24 22.30 -4.71
N LEU A 84 3.46 22.94 -5.57
CA LEU A 84 2.71 22.24 -6.62
C LEU A 84 3.62 21.50 -7.60
N LEU A 85 4.67 22.15 -8.09
CA LEU A 85 5.61 21.52 -9.03
C LEU A 85 6.41 20.40 -8.36
N PHE A 86 6.75 20.57 -7.08
CA PHE A 86 7.35 19.52 -6.27
C PHE A 86 6.41 18.30 -6.19
N LEU A 87 5.14 18.50 -5.84
CA LEU A 87 4.15 17.43 -5.78
C LEU A 87 3.88 16.80 -7.15
N ALA A 88 3.81 17.60 -8.22
CA ALA A 88 3.57 17.10 -9.58
C ALA A 88 4.74 16.23 -10.07
N SER A 89 5.98 16.67 -9.85
CA SER A 89 7.16 15.88 -10.22
C SER A 89 7.26 14.59 -9.39
N LEU A 90 6.99 14.66 -8.08
CA LEU A 90 6.94 13.49 -7.20
C LEU A 90 5.84 12.51 -7.63
N GLY A 91 4.63 13.02 -7.88
CA GLY A 91 3.48 12.24 -8.32
C GLY A 91 3.70 11.57 -9.67
N MET A 92 4.36 12.24 -10.62
CA MET A 92 4.73 11.65 -11.91
C MET A 92 5.67 10.45 -11.73
N GLY A 93 6.67 10.57 -10.88
CA GLY A 93 7.56 9.47 -10.54
C GLY A 93 6.81 8.30 -9.89
N ALA A 94 5.95 8.58 -8.92
CA ALA A 94 5.16 7.58 -8.21
C ALA A 94 4.18 6.85 -9.15
N ALA A 95 3.48 7.59 -10.03
CA ALA A 95 2.58 7.01 -11.01
C ALA A 95 3.33 6.10 -11.99
N PHE A 96 4.49 6.53 -12.50
CA PHE A 96 5.33 5.70 -13.35
C PHE A 96 5.76 4.41 -12.65
N ALA A 97 6.17 4.51 -11.38
CA ALA A 97 6.53 3.36 -10.54
C ALA A 97 5.38 2.41 -10.29
N ILE A 98 4.17 2.90 -10.06
CA ILE A 98 3.00 2.03 -9.87
C ILE A 98 2.70 1.26 -11.16
N VAL A 99 2.72 1.94 -12.32
CA VAL A 99 2.45 1.30 -13.62
C VAL A 99 3.49 0.24 -13.96
N THR A 100 4.78 0.54 -13.75
CA THR A 100 5.85 -0.45 -14.01
C THR A 100 5.93 -1.51 -12.92
N GLY A 101 5.80 -1.12 -11.66
CA GLY A 101 5.83 -1.99 -10.48
C GLY A 101 4.72 -3.03 -10.47
N ALA A 102 3.51 -2.67 -10.92
CA ALA A 102 2.38 -3.60 -11.05
C ALA A 102 2.70 -4.84 -11.90
N ARG A 103 3.69 -4.78 -12.79
CA ARG A 103 4.12 -5.92 -13.61
C ARG A 103 5.16 -6.81 -12.91
N TYR A 104 6.07 -6.24 -12.12
CA TYR A 104 7.26 -6.95 -11.63
C TYR A 104 7.21 -7.26 -10.14
N ILE A 105 6.63 -6.38 -9.33
CA ILE A 105 6.59 -6.52 -7.87
C ILE A 105 5.81 -7.78 -7.44
N PRO A 106 4.63 -8.11 -8.00
CA PRO A 106 3.94 -9.36 -7.64
C PRO A 106 4.80 -10.59 -7.91
N VAL A 107 5.43 -10.66 -9.09
CA VAL A 107 6.31 -11.78 -9.46
C VAL A 107 7.49 -11.93 -8.49
N LEU A 108 8.10 -10.83 -8.07
CA LEU A 108 9.19 -10.84 -7.09
C LEU A 108 8.73 -11.29 -5.69
N LEU A 109 7.52 -10.89 -5.28
CA LEU A 109 6.93 -11.28 -4.00
C LEU A 109 6.56 -12.77 -3.99
N ASP A 110 6.11 -13.32 -5.11
CA ASP A 110 5.75 -14.74 -5.23
C ASP A 110 7.00 -15.63 -5.27
N LEU A 111 8.04 -15.21 -6.00
CA LEU A 111 9.27 -16.00 -6.15
C LEU A 111 10.23 -15.87 -4.96
N TYR A 112 10.26 -14.71 -4.30
CA TYR A 112 11.24 -14.39 -3.25
C TYR A 112 10.62 -13.70 -2.02
N PRO A 113 9.56 -14.27 -1.40
CA PRO A 113 8.81 -13.61 -0.34
C PRO A 113 9.68 -13.26 0.87
N ALA A 114 10.50 -14.21 1.33
CA ALA A 114 11.37 -14.02 2.49
C ALA A 114 12.46 -12.96 2.23
N GLN A 115 13.07 -12.96 1.04
CA GLN A 115 14.11 -11.99 0.67
C GLN A 115 13.55 -10.59 0.52
N MET A 116 12.36 -10.45 -0.07
CA MET A 116 11.68 -9.15 -0.16
C MET A 116 11.34 -8.61 1.24
N ARG A 117 10.78 -9.45 2.12
CA ARG A 117 10.55 -9.08 3.53
C ARG A 117 11.85 -8.69 4.24
N GLY A 118 12.94 -9.42 4.02
CA GLY A 118 14.28 -9.10 4.53
C GLY A 118 14.78 -7.73 4.08
N LEU A 119 14.69 -7.44 2.78
CA LEU A 119 15.03 -6.13 2.20
C LEU A 119 14.27 -4.98 2.88
N PHE A 120 12.94 -5.10 3.00
CA PHE A 120 12.12 -4.06 3.62
C PHE A 120 12.33 -3.94 5.12
N LEU A 121 12.53 -5.06 5.81
CA LEU A 121 12.88 -5.05 7.23
C LEU A 121 14.16 -4.22 7.45
N GLY A 122 15.19 -4.43 6.63
CA GLY A 122 16.43 -3.65 6.69
C GLY A 122 16.21 -2.17 6.41
N LEU A 123 15.43 -1.86 5.37
CA LEU A 123 15.10 -0.48 4.99
C LEU A 123 14.32 0.26 6.10
N VAL A 124 13.26 -0.35 6.64
CA VAL A 124 12.46 0.27 7.70
C VAL A 124 13.28 0.38 8.98
N LEU A 125 13.98 -0.67 9.40
CA LEU A 125 14.79 -0.65 10.62
C LEU A 125 15.88 0.43 10.58
N ALA A 126 16.65 0.50 9.49
CA ALA A 126 17.67 1.54 9.33
C ALA A 126 17.05 2.95 9.32
N SER A 127 15.85 3.09 8.76
CA SER A 127 15.16 4.38 8.68
C SER A 127 14.62 4.89 10.02
N VAL A 128 14.34 4.01 11.00
CA VAL A 128 13.90 4.40 12.37
C VAL A 128 14.92 5.33 13.04
N VAL A 129 16.20 5.20 12.70
CA VAL A 129 17.26 6.05 13.25
C VAL A 129 17.08 7.52 12.86
N ILE A 130 16.53 7.80 11.67
CA ILE A 130 16.38 9.15 11.13
C ILE A 130 15.44 10.00 12.01
N PRO A 131 14.17 9.63 12.25
CA PRO A 131 13.25 10.43 13.07
C PRO A 131 13.67 10.46 14.56
N VAL A 132 14.30 9.40 15.09
CA VAL A 132 14.89 9.41 16.44
C VAL A 132 15.99 10.47 16.56
N ARG A 133 16.81 10.64 15.52
CA ARG A 133 17.83 11.70 15.45
C ARG A 133 17.23 13.09 15.29
N MET A 134 16.07 13.22 14.64
CA MET A 134 15.37 14.49 14.46
C MET A 134 14.72 15.02 15.75
N MET A 135 14.42 14.15 16.73
CA MET A 135 13.91 14.57 18.04
C MET A 135 14.95 15.38 18.79
N LYS A 136 14.55 16.55 19.29
CA LYS A 136 15.41 17.41 20.12
C LYS A 136 15.47 16.90 21.56
N VAL A 137 14.33 16.48 22.10
CA VAL A 137 14.20 15.93 23.46
C VAL A 137 13.98 14.42 23.41
N ARG A 138 14.72 13.67 24.24
CA ARG A 138 14.64 12.19 24.35
C ARG A 138 14.47 11.76 25.82
N ASP A 139 13.53 12.40 26.50
CA ASP A 139 13.20 12.12 27.90
C ASP A 139 12.41 10.80 28.04
N PRO A 140 12.20 10.27 29.26
CA PRO A 140 11.44 9.04 29.47
C PRO A 140 10.01 9.10 28.92
N LEU A 141 9.39 10.29 28.87
CA LEU A 141 8.08 10.47 28.27
C LEU A 141 8.10 10.14 26.77
N MET A 142 9.10 10.57 26.01
CA MET A 142 9.18 10.25 24.57
C MET A 142 9.31 8.75 24.35
N TRP A 143 10.12 8.05 25.14
CA TRP A 143 10.23 6.59 25.08
C TRP A 143 8.91 5.89 25.46
N GLY A 144 8.18 6.44 26.43
CA GLY A 144 6.82 5.98 26.77
C GLY A 144 5.83 6.15 25.61
N ILE A 145 5.88 7.28 24.88
CA ILE A 145 5.06 7.52 23.69
C ILE A 145 5.43 6.54 22.56
N ILE A 146 6.72 6.33 22.30
CA ILE A 146 7.20 5.34 21.33
C ILE A 146 6.64 3.96 21.68
N GLY A 147 6.81 3.52 22.93
CA GLY A 147 6.32 2.22 23.40
C GLY A 147 4.81 2.07 23.25
N ALA A 148 4.04 3.09 23.65
CA ALA A 148 2.58 3.09 23.49
C ALA A 148 2.15 3.01 22.02
N ALA A 149 2.76 3.81 21.14
CA ALA A 149 2.47 3.78 19.71
C ALA A 149 2.85 2.43 19.08
N THR A 150 4.00 1.85 19.45
CA THR A 150 4.39 0.49 19.03
C THR A 150 3.38 -0.55 19.45
N LEU A 151 2.90 -0.53 20.71
CA LEU A 151 1.88 -1.47 21.18
C LEU A 151 0.56 -1.34 20.41
N VAL A 152 0.12 -0.11 20.14
CA VAL A 152 -1.08 0.15 19.33
C VAL A 152 -0.90 -0.40 17.92
N THR A 153 0.27 -0.17 17.30
CA THR A 153 0.55 -0.71 15.97
C THR A 153 0.65 -2.23 15.96
N LEU A 154 1.27 -2.85 16.96
CA LEU A 154 1.33 -4.31 17.08
C LEU A 154 -0.06 -4.92 17.24
N TRP A 155 -0.92 -4.29 18.04
CA TRP A 155 -2.32 -4.69 18.17
C TRP A 155 -3.05 -4.56 16.82
N PHE A 156 -2.90 -3.43 16.14
CA PHE A 156 -3.55 -3.15 14.87
C PHE A 156 -3.09 -4.07 13.73
N VAL A 157 -1.79 -4.29 13.61
CA VAL A 157 -1.17 -5.18 12.60
C VAL A 157 -1.45 -6.64 12.88
N GLY A 158 -1.63 -7.02 14.16
CA GLY A 158 -1.99 -8.37 14.57
C GLY A 158 -3.48 -8.70 14.41
N LEU A 159 -4.31 -7.77 13.96
CA LEU A 159 -5.71 -8.05 13.66
C LEU A 159 -5.79 -9.05 12.48
N PRO A 160 -6.58 -10.13 12.61
CA PRO A 160 -6.71 -11.10 11.53
C PRO A 160 -7.30 -10.43 10.29
N GLU A 161 -6.62 -10.58 9.15
CA GLU A 161 -7.05 -10.02 7.86
C GLU A 161 -8.37 -10.63 7.35
N GLY A 162 -8.89 -11.67 8.03
CA GLY A 162 -10.11 -12.41 7.70
C GLY A 162 -11.38 -11.99 8.43
N SER A 163 -11.36 -10.96 9.30
CA SER A 163 -12.57 -10.57 10.06
C SER A 163 -13.67 -9.87 9.23
N SER A 164 -13.50 -9.74 7.92
CA SER A 164 -14.44 -9.06 6.99
C SER A 164 -15.18 -10.02 6.05
N GLY A 165 -15.48 -11.24 6.49
CA GLY A 165 -16.17 -12.25 5.67
C GLY A 165 -17.69 -12.13 5.77
N ASN A 166 -18.32 -11.42 4.83
CA ASN A 166 -19.79 -11.31 4.81
C ASN A 166 -20.45 -12.27 3.80
N ALA A 167 -19.81 -12.59 2.66
CA ALA A 167 -20.36 -13.54 1.69
C ALA A 167 -19.63 -14.89 1.73
N ARG A 168 -20.35 -16.01 1.90
CA ARG A 168 -19.77 -17.37 1.91
C ARG A 168 -20.52 -18.28 0.94
N GLY A 169 -19.79 -19.20 0.32
CA GLY A 169 -20.34 -20.27 -0.51
C GLY A 169 -19.34 -21.40 -0.68
N THR A 170 -19.70 -22.41 -1.49
CA THR A 170 -18.85 -23.57 -1.75
C THR A 170 -18.75 -23.81 -3.24
N VAL A 171 -17.54 -24.16 -3.68
CA VAL A 171 -17.21 -24.38 -5.07
C VAL A 171 -16.50 -25.71 -5.22
N ALA A 172 -16.97 -26.56 -6.12
CA ALA A 172 -16.31 -27.78 -6.53
C ALA A 172 -15.35 -27.51 -7.68
N LEU A 173 -14.08 -27.79 -7.44
CA LEU A 173 -13.02 -27.81 -8.44
C LEU A 173 -12.95 -29.23 -9.03
N SER A 174 -12.83 -29.34 -10.35
CA SER A 174 -12.58 -30.59 -11.06
C SER A 174 -11.35 -30.44 -11.95
N PHE A 175 -10.35 -31.30 -11.76
CA PHE A 175 -9.08 -31.22 -12.48
C PHE A 175 -9.10 -32.15 -13.71
N PRO A 176 -8.53 -31.73 -14.85
CA PRO A 176 -8.51 -32.55 -16.07
C PRO A 176 -7.58 -33.77 -15.95
N ALA A 177 -6.62 -33.73 -15.02
CA ALA A 177 -5.74 -34.83 -14.66
C ALA A 177 -5.47 -34.78 -13.14
N PRO A 178 -5.07 -35.90 -12.51
CA PRO A 178 -4.69 -35.91 -11.10
C PRO A 178 -3.55 -34.92 -10.84
N ILE A 179 -3.64 -34.11 -9.80
CA ILE A 179 -2.56 -33.16 -9.49
C ILE A 179 -1.27 -33.92 -9.16
N SER A 180 -0.19 -33.60 -9.86
CA SER A 180 1.09 -34.30 -9.75
C SER A 180 1.82 -34.07 -8.43
N GLU A 181 1.68 -32.88 -7.84
CA GLU A 181 2.31 -32.47 -6.58
C GLU A 181 1.30 -31.71 -5.71
N GLU A 182 1.55 -31.66 -4.40
CA GLU A 182 0.70 -30.94 -3.47
C GLU A 182 0.60 -29.45 -3.85
N LEU A 183 -0.60 -28.96 -4.11
CA LEU A 183 -0.85 -27.58 -4.55
C LEU A 183 -1.43 -26.78 -3.38
N THR A 184 -0.68 -25.82 -2.86
CA THR A 184 -1.19 -24.91 -1.83
C THR A 184 -1.74 -23.64 -2.47
N LEU A 185 -3.03 -23.38 -2.26
CA LEU A 185 -3.75 -22.20 -2.71
C LEU A 185 -3.84 -21.21 -1.55
N GLY A 186 -3.35 -20.00 -1.74
CA GLY A 186 -3.54 -18.93 -0.75
C GLY A 186 -4.98 -18.40 -0.71
N PRO A 187 -5.37 -17.64 0.32
CA PRO A 187 -6.72 -17.06 0.44
C PRO A 187 -7.15 -16.19 -0.75
N GLN A 188 -6.19 -15.71 -1.55
CA GLN A 188 -6.40 -14.81 -2.68
C GLN A 188 -5.98 -15.41 -4.02
N SER A 189 -5.55 -16.67 -4.06
CA SER A 189 -5.00 -17.28 -5.28
C SER A 189 -6.05 -17.63 -6.34
N LEU A 190 -7.33 -17.50 -6.00
CA LEU A 190 -8.46 -17.80 -6.86
C LEU A 190 -9.35 -16.58 -7.01
N THR A 191 -9.61 -16.19 -8.25
CA THR A 191 -10.68 -15.26 -8.62
C THR A 191 -11.58 -16.00 -9.61
N LEU A 192 -12.84 -16.18 -9.23
CA LEU A 192 -13.85 -16.88 -9.99
C LEU A 192 -14.73 -15.85 -10.68
N LEU A 193 -14.94 -15.99 -11.99
CA LEU A 193 -15.75 -15.07 -12.80
C LEU A 193 -16.93 -15.83 -13.41
N ALA A 194 -18.15 -15.54 -12.95
CA ALA A 194 -19.38 -16.06 -13.53
C ALA A 194 -19.92 -15.09 -14.60
N SER A 195 -20.45 -15.63 -15.70
CA SER A 195 -21.12 -14.83 -16.72
C SER A 195 -22.60 -14.64 -16.33
N GLY A 196 -23.00 -13.39 -16.05
CA GLY A 196 -24.39 -13.04 -15.80
C GLY A 196 -25.17 -12.78 -17.09
N GLU A 197 -26.47 -13.08 -17.12
CA GLU A 197 -27.38 -12.64 -18.19
C GLU A 197 -27.47 -11.11 -18.16
N GLY A 198 -26.72 -10.42 -19.03
CA GLY A 198 -26.67 -8.95 -19.10
C GLY A 198 -25.30 -8.34 -19.35
N GLY A 199 -24.23 -9.14 -19.41
CA GLY A 199 -22.88 -8.66 -19.74
C GLY A 199 -22.06 -8.18 -18.53
N GLY A 200 -22.62 -8.21 -17.32
CA GLY A 200 -21.86 -8.12 -16.07
C GLY A 200 -21.16 -9.45 -15.76
N ARG A 201 -19.89 -9.39 -15.33
CA ARG A 201 -19.14 -10.57 -14.85
C ARG A 201 -19.14 -10.53 -13.32
N ASP A 202 -19.86 -11.44 -12.68
CA ASP A 202 -19.88 -11.55 -11.22
C ASP A 202 -18.58 -12.18 -10.73
N VAL A 203 -18.00 -11.65 -9.64
CA VAL A 203 -16.66 -12.02 -9.18
C VAL A 203 -16.72 -12.56 -7.75
N ALA A 204 -16.39 -13.84 -7.58
CA ALA A 204 -16.12 -14.42 -6.27
C ALA A 204 -14.61 -14.50 -6.05
N PHE A 205 -14.21 -14.17 -4.83
CA PHE A 205 -12.83 -14.27 -4.39
C PHE A 205 -12.60 -15.61 -3.72
N GLY A 206 -11.35 -16.04 -3.73
CA GLY A 206 -10.88 -17.40 -3.46
C GLY A 206 -11.19 -17.97 -2.07
N PRO A 207 -10.38 -18.94 -1.62
CA PRO A 207 -10.71 -19.65 -0.40
C PRO A 207 -10.63 -18.71 0.81
N ALA A 208 -11.49 -18.93 1.81
CA ALA A 208 -11.51 -18.11 3.03
C ALA A 208 -10.13 -18.02 3.69
N GLU A 209 -9.39 -19.12 3.60
CA GLU A 209 -8.10 -19.44 4.20
C GLU A 209 -7.23 -20.16 3.15
N SER A 210 -5.94 -20.36 3.44
CA SER A 210 -5.12 -21.17 2.55
C SER A 210 -5.65 -22.61 2.50
N LEU A 211 -5.75 -23.17 1.31
CA LEU A 211 -6.24 -24.51 1.10
C LEU A 211 -5.21 -25.36 0.35
N THR A 212 -4.89 -26.51 0.91
CA THR A 212 -3.95 -27.46 0.35
C THR A 212 -4.69 -28.54 -0.43
N VAL A 213 -4.40 -28.65 -1.73
CA VAL A 213 -4.91 -29.71 -2.60
C VAL A 213 -3.88 -30.85 -2.61
N PRO A 214 -4.24 -32.06 -2.11
CA PRO A 214 -3.30 -33.17 -2.04
C PRO A 214 -2.95 -33.71 -3.45
N ALA A 215 -1.73 -34.24 -3.58
CA ALA A 215 -1.31 -34.93 -4.80
C ALA A 215 -2.24 -36.11 -5.10
N GLY A 216 -2.61 -36.29 -6.37
CA GLY A 216 -3.55 -37.29 -6.83
C GLY A 216 -5.02 -36.87 -6.78
N ALA A 217 -5.36 -35.69 -6.26
CA ALA A 217 -6.73 -35.18 -6.27
C ALA A 217 -7.23 -34.95 -7.70
N THR A 218 -8.44 -35.43 -7.98
CA THR A 218 -9.17 -35.20 -9.25
C THR A 218 -10.27 -34.16 -9.12
N GLY A 219 -10.62 -33.79 -7.89
CA GLY A 219 -11.50 -32.68 -7.57
C GLY A 219 -11.46 -32.35 -6.07
N LEU A 220 -11.96 -31.17 -5.71
CA LEU A 220 -11.98 -30.69 -4.34
C LEU A 220 -13.08 -29.66 -4.14
N GLU A 221 -13.84 -29.76 -3.05
CA GLU A 221 -14.73 -28.69 -2.61
C GLU A 221 -13.97 -27.66 -1.79
N VAL A 222 -14.14 -26.40 -2.17
CA VAL A 222 -13.43 -25.27 -1.61
C VAL A 222 -14.45 -24.25 -1.08
N PRO A 223 -14.39 -23.90 0.21
CA PRO A 223 -15.19 -22.81 0.73
C PRO A 223 -14.65 -21.48 0.16
N VAL A 224 -15.51 -20.73 -0.51
CA VAL A 224 -15.16 -19.44 -1.13
C VAL A 224 -15.79 -18.28 -0.35
N VAL A 225 -15.07 -17.17 -0.30
CA VAL A 225 -15.53 -15.96 0.39
C VAL A 225 -15.43 -14.78 -0.56
N ALA A 226 -16.58 -14.26 -0.97
CA ALA A 226 -16.64 -13.00 -1.71
C ALA A 226 -16.57 -11.82 -0.71
N ARG A 227 -15.35 -11.47 -0.30
CA ARG A 227 -15.11 -10.40 0.68
C ARG A 227 -15.61 -9.05 0.14
N MET A 228 -16.74 -8.57 0.67
CA MET A 228 -17.34 -7.27 0.32
C MET A 228 -17.38 -7.02 -1.19
N ALA A 229 -17.68 -8.04 -1.99
CA ALA A 229 -17.78 -7.91 -3.46
C ALA A 229 -19.09 -7.23 -3.90
N GLY A 230 -19.83 -6.61 -2.96
CA GLY A 230 -21.17 -6.10 -3.21
C GLY A 230 -22.20 -7.20 -3.40
N GLN A 231 -23.40 -6.86 -3.90
CA GLN A 231 -24.38 -7.86 -4.31
C GLN A 231 -23.87 -8.75 -5.46
N ALA A 232 -22.92 -8.26 -6.26
CA ALA A 232 -22.22 -9.01 -7.32
C ALA A 232 -21.28 -10.12 -6.79
N GLY A 233 -21.03 -10.15 -5.47
CA GLY A 233 -20.38 -11.27 -4.79
C GLY A 233 -21.27 -12.49 -4.59
N ASN A 234 -22.57 -12.36 -4.85
CA ASN A 234 -23.54 -13.44 -4.72
C ASN A 234 -23.72 -14.16 -6.07
N ILE A 235 -22.79 -15.04 -6.40
CA ILE A 235 -22.90 -15.94 -7.54
C ILE A 235 -23.89 -17.07 -7.23
N SER A 236 -24.73 -17.41 -8.21
CA SER A 236 -25.67 -18.54 -8.16
C SER A 236 -24.95 -19.89 -8.28
N ALA A 237 -25.60 -20.97 -7.84
CA ALA A 237 -25.08 -22.31 -8.10
C ALA A 237 -25.08 -22.59 -9.62
N GLY A 238 -23.95 -23.02 -10.18
CA GLY A 238 -23.78 -23.11 -11.63
C GLY A 238 -22.34 -23.36 -12.09
N SER A 239 -22.16 -23.49 -13.40
CA SER A 239 -20.83 -23.57 -14.01
C SER A 239 -20.18 -22.19 -14.04
N ILE A 240 -18.91 -22.08 -13.67
CA ILE A 240 -18.12 -20.85 -13.74
C ILE A 240 -17.27 -20.91 -15.02
N ASP A 241 -17.50 -19.95 -15.91
CA ASP A 241 -16.93 -19.96 -17.27
C ASP A 241 -15.47 -19.48 -17.33
N ASP A 242 -15.01 -18.69 -16.36
CA ASP A 242 -13.68 -18.07 -16.39
C ASP A 242 -13.01 -18.09 -15.00
N LEU A 243 -11.77 -18.59 -14.96
CA LEU A 243 -10.95 -18.78 -13.77
C LEU A 243 -9.66 -17.98 -13.91
N ARG A 244 -9.40 -17.11 -12.94
CA ARG A 244 -8.13 -16.38 -12.87
C ARG A 244 -7.39 -16.79 -11.60
N GLY A 245 -6.23 -17.40 -11.76
CA GLY A 245 -5.44 -17.89 -10.64
C GLY A 245 -4.40 -18.92 -11.07
N SER A 246 -3.61 -19.38 -10.10
CA SER A 246 -2.55 -20.39 -10.27
C SER A 246 -3.13 -21.82 -10.30
N MET A 247 -4.09 -22.07 -11.21
CA MET A 247 -4.68 -23.41 -11.39
C MET A 247 -4.15 -24.08 -12.67
N PRO A 248 -4.09 -25.42 -12.71
CA PRO A 248 -3.80 -26.16 -13.95
C PRO A 248 -4.77 -25.77 -15.07
N GLU A 249 -4.26 -25.61 -16.30
CA GLU A 249 -5.09 -25.33 -17.47
C GLU A 249 -6.16 -26.42 -17.65
N GLY A 250 -7.41 -25.99 -17.91
CA GLY A 250 -8.54 -26.90 -18.09
C GLY A 250 -9.25 -27.32 -16.80
N THR A 251 -8.85 -26.79 -15.63
CA THR A 251 -9.60 -26.93 -14.38
C THR A 251 -11.03 -26.39 -14.58
N ARG A 252 -12.03 -27.21 -14.27
CA ARG A 252 -13.45 -26.83 -14.30
C ARG A 252 -13.91 -26.48 -12.91
N VAL A 253 -14.74 -25.46 -12.82
CA VAL A 253 -15.21 -24.96 -11.54
C VAL A 253 -16.71 -24.84 -11.56
N GLN A 254 -17.34 -25.51 -10.60
CA GLN A 254 -18.78 -25.52 -10.44
C GLN A 254 -19.12 -25.02 -9.05
N GLN A 255 -19.90 -23.96 -8.98
CA GLN A 255 -20.43 -23.47 -7.74
C GLN A 255 -21.54 -24.41 -7.26
N THR A 256 -21.29 -25.12 -6.17
CA THR A 256 -22.23 -26.08 -5.59
C THR A 256 -23.29 -25.38 -4.76
N GLU A 257 -22.91 -24.29 -4.09
CA GLU A 257 -23.81 -23.45 -3.29
C GLU A 257 -23.68 -21.98 -3.67
N ALA A 258 -24.82 -21.29 -3.72
CA ALA A 258 -24.84 -19.86 -3.95
C ALA A 258 -24.03 -19.14 -2.86
N THR A 259 -23.16 -18.23 -3.27
CA THR A 259 -22.49 -17.31 -2.33
C THR A 259 -23.56 -16.37 -1.77
N THR A 260 -23.68 -16.30 -0.44
CA THR A 260 -24.70 -15.49 0.23
C THR A 260 -24.08 -14.57 1.26
N GLY A 261 -24.56 -13.32 1.32
CA GLY A 261 -24.15 -12.31 2.31
C GLY A 261 -23.27 -11.18 1.77
N GLY A 262 -23.16 -11.05 0.44
CA GLY A 262 -22.61 -9.84 -0.18
C GLY A 262 -23.47 -8.62 0.16
N VAL A 263 -22.86 -7.60 0.77
CA VAL A 263 -23.49 -6.32 1.08
C VAL A 263 -22.75 -5.24 0.31
N ASP A 264 -23.48 -4.44 -0.46
CA ASP A 264 -22.90 -3.23 -1.07
C ASP A 264 -22.58 -2.23 0.04
N PRO A 265 -21.29 -1.89 0.26
CA PRO A 265 -20.94 -0.90 1.26
C PRO A 265 -21.54 0.44 0.85
N ALA A 266 -22.20 1.10 1.79
CA ALA A 266 -22.78 2.41 1.53
C ALA A 266 -21.68 3.42 1.14
N LEU A 267 -22.00 4.35 0.24
CA LEU A 267 -21.03 5.36 -0.26
C LEU A 267 -20.35 6.16 0.86
N TRP A 268 -21.05 6.47 1.95
CA TRP A 268 -20.46 7.15 3.10
C TRP A 268 -19.39 6.31 3.80
N PHE A 269 -19.56 4.98 3.84
CA PHE A 269 -18.60 4.07 4.46
C PHE A 269 -17.37 3.92 3.56
N ILE A 270 -17.56 3.81 2.24
CA ILE A 270 -16.48 3.85 1.26
C ILE A 270 -15.69 5.16 1.37
N PHE A 271 -16.41 6.28 1.49
CA PHE A 271 -15.82 7.61 1.63
C PHE A 271 -14.97 7.72 2.89
N LEU A 272 -15.51 7.35 4.06
CA LEU A 272 -14.74 7.37 5.31
C LEU A 272 -13.56 6.39 5.28
N GLY A 273 -13.77 5.19 4.74
CA GLY A 273 -12.71 4.20 4.57
C GLY A 273 -11.57 4.70 3.69
N GLY A 274 -11.89 5.36 2.58
CA GLY A 274 -10.93 6.02 1.70
C GLY A 274 -10.15 7.14 2.42
N MET A 275 -10.83 7.96 3.23
CA MET A 275 -10.19 9.00 4.04
C MET A 275 -9.21 8.43 5.06
N VAL A 276 -9.59 7.37 5.77
CA VAL A 276 -8.71 6.72 6.76
C VAL A 276 -7.54 6.03 6.05
N ALA A 277 -7.79 5.37 4.92
CA ALA A 277 -6.76 4.70 4.13
C ALA A 277 -5.70 5.68 3.58
N ILE A 278 -6.12 6.83 3.01
CA ILE A 278 -5.16 7.83 2.53
C ILE A 278 -4.40 8.48 3.70
N SER A 279 -5.06 8.67 4.85
CA SER A 279 -4.40 9.19 6.05
C SER A 279 -3.33 8.23 6.57
N ALA A 280 -3.62 6.93 6.55
CA ALA A 280 -2.67 5.88 6.88
C ALA A 280 -1.49 5.86 5.91
N MET A 281 -1.74 6.02 4.60
CA MET A 281 -0.69 6.07 3.57
C MET A 281 0.28 7.25 3.77
N MET A 282 -0.16 8.36 4.37
CA MET A 282 0.71 9.48 4.73
C MET A 282 1.62 9.19 5.93
N LEU A 283 1.28 8.23 6.79
CA LEU A 283 2.06 7.88 7.97
C LEU A 283 3.13 6.84 7.62
N PRO A 284 4.40 7.07 8.03
CA PRO A 284 5.43 6.04 7.99
C PRO A 284 4.99 4.77 8.73
N GLY A 285 5.22 3.62 8.09
CA GLY A 285 4.95 2.31 8.69
C GLY A 285 3.50 1.80 8.64
N ILE A 286 2.52 2.56 8.14
CA ILE A 286 1.13 2.07 7.96
C ILE A 286 0.76 2.12 6.47
N SER A 287 0.24 1.02 5.93
CA SER A 287 -0.18 0.92 4.53
C SER A 287 -1.67 1.22 4.37
N GLY A 288 -2.03 2.11 3.44
CA GLY A 288 -3.43 2.44 3.16
C GLY A 288 -4.23 1.29 2.55
N SER A 289 -3.61 0.46 1.70
CA SER A 289 -4.25 -0.74 1.14
C SER A 289 -4.54 -1.78 2.24
N PHE A 290 -3.67 -1.91 3.24
CA PHE A 290 -3.93 -2.75 4.41
C PHE A 290 -5.13 -2.25 5.23
N VAL A 291 -5.27 -0.93 5.42
CA VAL A 291 -6.47 -0.37 6.06
C VAL A 291 -7.73 -0.70 5.26
N LEU A 292 -7.70 -0.58 3.93
CA LEU A 292 -8.83 -0.98 3.09
C LEU A 292 -9.12 -2.48 3.18
N LEU A 293 -8.11 -3.34 3.30
CA LEU A 293 -8.28 -4.77 3.52
C LEU A 293 -8.95 -5.06 4.87
N LEU A 294 -8.51 -4.41 5.95
CA LEU A 294 -9.11 -4.54 7.27
C LEU A 294 -10.57 -4.06 7.30
N LEU A 295 -10.87 -2.99 6.54
CA LEU A 295 -12.23 -2.50 6.36
C LEU A 295 -13.04 -3.35 5.37
N GLY A 296 -12.44 -4.36 4.73
CA GLY A 296 -13.04 -5.16 3.67
C GLY A 296 -13.27 -4.42 2.34
N LEU A 297 -12.94 -3.13 2.24
CA LEU A 297 -13.21 -2.29 1.07
C LEU A 297 -12.25 -2.49 -0.10
N TYR A 298 -11.10 -3.13 0.11
CA TYR A 298 -10.04 -3.24 -0.91
C TYR A 298 -10.53 -3.93 -2.20
N HIS A 299 -11.14 -5.11 -2.08
CA HIS A 299 -11.61 -5.88 -3.23
C HIS A 299 -12.78 -5.20 -3.93
N TYR A 300 -13.72 -4.64 -3.16
CA TYR A 300 -14.83 -3.85 -3.68
C TYR A 300 -14.33 -2.71 -4.59
N VAL A 301 -13.43 -1.89 -4.08
CA VAL A 301 -12.95 -0.68 -4.77
C VAL A 301 -12.10 -1.03 -5.99
N THR A 302 -11.25 -2.05 -5.91
CA THR A 302 -10.42 -2.48 -7.04
C THR A 302 -11.27 -3.09 -8.17
N HIS A 303 -12.32 -3.83 -7.82
CA HIS A 303 -13.29 -4.33 -8.79
C HIS A 303 -14.09 -3.19 -9.44
N SER A 304 -14.69 -2.30 -8.64
CA SER A 304 -15.42 -1.13 -9.17
C SER A 304 -14.54 -0.23 -10.04
N LEU A 305 -13.23 -0.16 -9.76
CA LEU A 305 -12.29 0.55 -10.63
C LEU A 305 -12.17 -0.10 -12.01
N GLY A 306 -12.06 -1.43 -12.07
CA GLY A 306 -12.03 -2.17 -13.33
C GLY A 306 -13.32 -1.98 -14.13
N GLU A 307 -14.48 -2.06 -13.47
CA GLU A 307 -15.77 -1.88 -14.13
C GLU A 307 -15.99 -0.45 -14.64
N ALA A 308 -15.65 0.55 -13.82
CA ALA A 308 -15.74 1.95 -14.23
C ALA A 308 -14.86 2.25 -15.46
N LEU A 309 -13.69 1.60 -15.57
CA LEU A 309 -12.75 1.83 -16.67
C LEU A 309 -13.08 1.03 -17.95
N PHE A 310 -13.54 -0.22 -17.81
CA PHE A 310 -13.66 -1.14 -18.95
C PHE A 310 -15.09 -1.47 -19.36
N SER A 311 -16.04 -1.54 -18.42
CA SER A 311 -17.45 -1.87 -18.71
C SER A 311 -18.38 -0.65 -18.72
N GLN A 312 -17.87 0.56 -18.40
CA GLN A 312 -18.64 1.81 -18.37
C GLN A 312 -19.84 1.76 -17.42
N ASP A 313 -19.74 0.99 -16.34
CA ASP A 313 -20.80 0.92 -15.32
C ASP A 313 -20.87 2.24 -14.52
N LEU A 314 -22.06 2.82 -14.46
CA LEU A 314 -22.32 4.11 -13.82
C LEU A 314 -22.26 4.04 -12.29
N ASN A 315 -22.68 2.92 -11.69
CA ASN A 315 -22.60 2.69 -10.24
C ASN A 315 -21.14 2.49 -9.83
N ALA A 316 -20.39 1.71 -10.61
CA ALA A 316 -18.96 1.53 -10.40
C ALA A 316 -18.21 2.87 -10.52
N ALA A 317 -18.59 3.71 -11.51
CA ALA A 317 -18.04 5.05 -11.65
C ALA A 317 -18.34 5.95 -10.43
N LEU A 318 -19.55 5.87 -9.85
CA LEU A 318 -19.89 6.59 -8.61
C LEU A 318 -19.04 6.15 -7.42
N VAL A 319 -18.76 4.85 -7.28
CA VAL A 319 -17.84 4.33 -6.25
C VAL A 319 -16.44 4.91 -6.42
N VAL A 320 -15.91 4.90 -7.66
CA VAL A 320 -14.58 5.45 -7.97
C VAL A 320 -14.53 6.96 -7.70
N LEU A 321 -15.55 7.72 -8.12
CA LEU A 321 -15.65 9.15 -7.83
C LEU A 321 -15.71 9.43 -6.33
N THR A 322 -16.47 8.62 -5.58
CA THR A 322 -16.54 8.69 -4.12
C THR A 322 -15.15 8.46 -3.51
N MET A 323 -14.42 7.44 -3.98
CA MET A 323 -13.06 7.17 -3.52
C MET A 323 -12.08 8.30 -3.86
N ILE A 324 -12.14 8.87 -5.07
CA ILE A 324 -11.31 10.01 -5.47
C ILE A 324 -11.60 11.22 -4.57
N SER A 325 -12.88 11.50 -4.28
CA SER A 325 -13.26 12.59 -3.38
C SER A 325 -12.78 12.36 -1.94
N ALA A 326 -12.85 11.13 -1.45
CA ALA A 326 -12.33 10.73 -0.15
C ALA A 326 -10.80 10.89 -0.06
N ILE A 327 -10.07 10.47 -1.09
CA ILE A 327 -8.62 10.67 -1.20
C ILE A 327 -8.29 12.16 -1.17
N GLY A 328 -8.96 12.97 -1.98
CA GLY A 328 -8.74 14.42 -2.03
C GLY A 328 -9.02 15.12 -0.70
N ILE A 329 -10.19 14.89 -0.10
CA ILE A 329 -10.60 15.51 1.16
C ILE A 329 -9.75 14.97 2.33
N GLY A 330 -9.51 13.66 2.37
CA GLY A 330 -8.68 13.00 3.38
C GLY A 330 -7.24 13.52 3.37
N LEU A 331 -6.61 13.59 2.19
CA LEU A 331 -5.25 14.11 2.03
C LEU A 331 -5.12 15.57 2.48
N LEU A 332 -6.08 16.43 2.11
CA LEU A 332 -6.08 17.84 2.53
C LEU A 332 -6.32 18.02 4.03
N THR A 333 -7.27 17.25 4.59
CA THR A 333 -7.63 17.37 6.01
C THR A 333 -6.50 16.83 6.87
N PHE A 334 -5.99 15.65 6.55
CA PHE A 334 -4.96 14.99 7.32
C PHE A 334 -3.60 15.69 7.21
N SER A 335 -3.22 16.18 6.01
CA SER A 335 -1.98 16.94 5.85
C SER A 335 -1.96 18.21 6.71
N ARG A 336 -3.10 18.89 6.88
CA ARG A 336 -3.24 20.05 7.79
C ARG A 336 -3.11 19.66 9.26
N VAL A 337 -3.75 18.55 9.67
CA VAL A 337 -3.62 18.02 11.03
C VAL A 337 -2.15 17.68 11.33
N LEU A 338 -1.49 16.99 10.39
CA LEU A 338 -0.10 16.59 10.55
C LEU A 338 0.84 17.80 10.58
N ARG A 339 0.63 18.79 9.70
CA ARG A 339 1.35 20.07 9.73
C ARG A 339 1.18 20.78 11.08
N TRP A 340 -0.04 20.81 11.61
CA TRP A 340 -0.32 21.38 12.93
C TRP A 340 0.39 20.61 14.06
N LEU A 341 0.39 19.28 14.01
CA LEU A 341 1.09 18.42 14.98
C LEU A 341 2.61 18.67 14.96
N PHE A 342 3.22 18.74 13.78
CA PHE A 342 4.65 19.07 13.64
C PHE A 342 4.99 20.48 14.13
N ALA A 343 4.08 21.45 13.96
CA ALA A 343 4.28 22.81 14.46
C ALA A 343 4.13 22.91 15.98
N ARG A 344 3.17 22.18 16.58
CA ARG A 344 2.84 22.32 18.02
C ARG A 344 3.63 21.38 18.92
N ALA A 345 3.93 20.17 18.44
CA ALA A 345 4.55 19.10 19.22
C ALA A 345 5.45 18.20 18.33
N PRO A 346 6.55 18.74 17.78
CA PRO A 346 7.41 18.02 16.81
C PRO A 346 7.99 16.73 17.37
N ASP A 347 8.61 16.78 18.56
CA ASP A 347 9.25 15.61 19.16
C ASP A 347 8.23 14.50 19.51
N ARG A 348 7.05 14.88 20.00
CA ARG A 348 5.96 13.92 20.27
C ARG A 348 5.42 13.29 18.99
N THR A 349 5.29 14.08 17.93
CA THR A 349 4.85 13.59 16.62
C THR A 349 5.85 12.59 16.07
N LEU A 350 7.15 12.94 16.09
CA LEU A 350 8.22 12.03 15.70
C LEU A 350 8.23 10.76 16.56
N ALA A 351 7.99 10.87 17.87
CA ALA A 351 7.95 9.72 18.79
C ALA A 351 6.83 8.74 18.43
N VAL A 352 5.64 9.27 18.12
CA VAL A 352 4.55 8.45 17.59
C VAL A 352 4.96 7.79 16.27
N LEU A 353 5.52 8.53 15.32
CA LEU A 353 5.95 7.98 14.03
C LEU A 353 6.99 6.87 14.17
N VAL A 354 7.97 7.04 15.08
CA VAL A 354 8.94 5.99 15.41
C VAL A 354 8.23 4.76 15.97
N GLY A 355 7.28 4.95 16.89
CA GLY A 355 6.52 3.85 17.45
C GLY A 355 5.74 3.07 16.38
N LEU A 356 5.12 3.77 15.43
CA LEU A 356 4.43 3.17 14.28
C LEU A 356 5.39 2.37 13.40
N MET A 357 6.56 2.92 13.07
CA MET A 357 7.57 2.26 12.25
C MET A 357 8.15 1.01 12.94
N VAL A 358 8.40 1.07 14.24
CA VAL A 358 8.90 -0.09 15.01
C VAL A 358 7.82 -1.16 15.12
N GLY A 359 6.56 -0.78 15.35
CA GLY A 359 5.46 -1.73 15.42
C GLY A 359 5.19 -2.45 14.10
N SER A 360 5.40 -1.79 12.96
CA SER A 360 5.22 -2.40 11.64
C SER A 360 6.32 -3.39 11.24
N LEU A 361 7.49 -3.37 11.90
CA LEU A 361 8.58 -4.32 11.65
C LEU A 361 8.13 -5.79 11.81
N ARG A 362 7.15 -6.05 12.69
CA ARG A 362 6.57 -7.39 12.87
C ARG A 362 6.02 -7.96 11.57
N LYS A 363 5.37 -7.14 10.74
CA LYS A 363 4.79 -7.57 9.45
C LYS A 363 5.85 -7.84 8.39
N LEU A 364 7.04 -7.26 8.54
CA LEU A 364 8.16 -7.41 7.61
C LEU A 364 9.09 -8.56 8.00
N TRP A 365 8.72 -9.37 8.99
CA TRP A 365 9.55 -10.50 9.40
C TRP A 365 9.63 -11.56 8.29
N PRO A 366 10.82 -12.00 7.87
CA PRO A 366 10.98 -12.89 6.71
C PRO A 366 10.45 -14.31 6.91
N PHE A 367 10.56 -14.84 8.13
CA PHE A 367 10.30 -16.25 8.43
C PHE A 367 8.92 -16.39 9.05
N VAL A 368 7.93 -16.63 8.20
CA VAL A 368 6.54 -16.76 8.61
C VAL A 368 6.02 -18.10 8.12
N GLU A 369 5.31 -18.78 9.00
CA GLU A 369 4.53 -19.97 8.66
C GLU A 369 3.06 -19.62 8.81
N LEU A 370 2.23 -20.09 7.88
CA LEU A 370 0.80 -19.91 7.99
C LEU A 370 0.24 -20.99 8.92
N ALA A 371 -0.36 -20.58 10.03
CA ALA A 371 -1.10 -21.52 10.87
C ALA A 371 -2.36 -22.01 10.13
N PRO A 372 -2.90 -23.19 10.52
CA PRO A 372 -4.12 -23.73 9.92
C PRO A 372 -5.34 -22.81 10.00
N ASP A 373 -5.34 -21.83 10.92
CA ASP A 373 -6.39 -20.81 11.09
C ASP A 373 -6.13 -19.52 10.27
N GLY A 374 -5.19 -19.58 9.31
CA GLY A 374 -4.84 -18.47 8.41
C GLY A 374 -4.01 -17.36 9.06
N ARG A 375 -3.57 -17.52 10.32
CA ARG A 375 -2.71 -16.53 10.99
C ARG A 375 -1.25 -16.71 10.60
N GLU A 376 -0.58 -15.59 10.33
CA GLU A 376 0.87 -15.57 10.18
C GLU A 376 1.57 -15.79 11.54
N VAL A 377 2.26 -16.92 11.69
CA VAL A 377 3.07 -17.25 12.86
C VAL A 377 4.53 -16.95 12.56
N LEU A 378 5.13 -16.11 13.39
CA LEU A 378 6.53 -15.71 13.29
C LEU A 378 7.43 -16.86 13.75
N GLN A 379 8.25 -17.38 12.86
CA GLN A 379 9.23 -18.42 13.17
C GLN A 379 10.63 -17.79 13.35
N PRO A 380 11.48 -18.35 14.21
CA PRO A 380 12.91 -18.00 14.19
C PRO A 380 13.54 -18.44 12.86
N PRO A 381 14.71 -17.86 12.48
CA PRO A 381 15.43 -18.31 11.29
C PRO A 381 15.74 -19.81 11.40
N PRO A 382 15.55 -20.61 10.33
CA PRO A 382 15.71 -22.06 10.35
C PRO A 382 17.16 -22.55 10.51
N GLY A 383 18.12 -21.64 10.72
CA GLY A 383 19.56 -21.90 10.82
C GLY A 383 20.34 -21.01 9.86
N MET A 384 21.61 -21.36 9.60
CA MET A 384 22.43 -20.67 8.58
C MET A 384 22.38 -21.42 7.24
N ASP A 385 21.17 -21.58 6.71
CA ASP A 385 20.92 -22.18 5.40
C ASP A 385 20.98 -21.13 4.28
N GLY A 386 20.91 -21.58 3.02
CA GLY A 386 20.97 -20.70 1.85
C GLY A 386 19.87 -19.63 1.83
N LEU A 387 18.67 -19.98 2.32
CA LEU A 387 17.57 -19.04 2.47
C LEU A 387 17.92 -17.93 3.46
N THR A 388 18.34 -18.29 4.68
CA THR A 388 18.71 -17.31 5.71
C THR A 388 19.86 -16.41 5.26
N ILE A 389 20.86 -16.95 4.55
CA ILE A 389 21.95 -16.15 3.98
C ILE A 389 21.40 -15.14 2.96
N SER A 390 20.52 -15.56 2.06
CA SER A 390 19.92 -14.66 1.06
C SER A 390 19.06 -13.56 1.69
N VAL A 391 18.34 -13.89 2.76
CA VAL A 391 17.55 -12.92 3.56
C VAL A 391 18.48 -11.92 4.26
N LEU A 392 19.60 -12.37 4.84
CA LEU A 392 20.59 -11.50 5.45
C LEU A 392 21.26 -10.58 4.42
N LEU A 393 21.58 -11.08 3.22
CA LEU A 393 22.14 -10.27 2.13
C LEU A 393 21.16 -9.18 1.66
N THR A 394 19.88 -9.52 1.51
CA THR A 394 18.86 -8.54 1.14
C THR A 394 18.55 -7.56 2.26
N PHE A 395 18.51 -8.02 3.51
CA PHE A 395 18.41 -7.15 4.69
C PHE A 395 19.56 -6.13 4.78
N THR A 396 20.80 -6.60 4.62
CA THR A 396 21.99 -5.73 4.62
C THR A 396 22.00 -4.77 3.44
N LEU A 397 21.53 -5.20 2.26
CA LEU A 397 21.30 -4.32 1.12
C LEU A 397 20.28 -3.22 1.46
N GLY A 398 19.16 -3.58 2.11
CA GLY A 398 18.13 -2.63 2.55
C GLY A 398 18.68 -1.57 3.51
N CYS A 399 19.42 -2.00 4.54
CA CYS A 399 20.14 -1.10 5.44
C CYS A 399 21.15 -0.21 4.68
N GLY A 400 21.93 -0.81 3.78
CA GLY A 400 22.95 -0.11 2.97
C GLY A 400 22.36 0.96 2.07
N LEU A 401 21.19 0.72 1.47
CA LEU A 401 20.48 1.71 0.65
C LEU A 401 20.08 2.93 1.47
N VAL A 402 19.56 2.74 2.69
CA VAL A 402 19.21 3.86 3.57
C VAL A 402 20.44 4.69 3.94
N LEU A 403 21.54 4.03 4.31
CA LEU A 403 22.79 4.72 4.63
C LEU A 403 23.38 5.46 3.42
N ALA A 404 23.28 4.87 2.22
CA ALA A 404 23.69 5.51 0.97
C ALA A 404 22.86 6.77 0.68
N PHE A 405 21.53 6.70 0.82
CA PHE A 405 20.66 7.86 0.66
C PHE A 405 20.94 8.95 1.70
N GLU A 406 21.15 8.58 2.96
CA GLU A 406 21.53 9.53 4.02
C GLU A 406 22.89 10.21 3.70
N ALA A 407 23.87 9.45 3.20
CA ALA A 407 25.18 9.97 2.81
C ALA A 407 25.11 10.95 1.63
N VAL A 408 24.33 10.62 0.60
CA VAL A 408 24.10 11.52 -0.56
C VAL A 408 23.38 12.79 -0.12
N GLY A 409 22.36 12.69 0.74
CA GLY A 409 21.64 13.82 1.29
C GLY A 409 22.54 14.79 2.07
N ARG A 410 23.44 14.27 2.93
CA ARG A 410 24.41 15.07 3.68
C ARG A 410 25.43 15.79 2.81
N ARG A 411 25.87 15.18 1.71
CA ARG A 411 26.84 15.81 0.79
C ARG A 411 26.24 17.01 0.05
N ALA A 412 24.97 16.91 -0.35
CA ALA A 412 24.28 17.99 -1.06
C ALA A 412 24.13 19.27 -0.22
N THR A 413 23.89 19.13 1.09
CA THR A 413 23.75 20.27 2.03
C THR A 413 25.08 20.93 2.39
N LEU A 414 26.20 20.20 2.37
CA LEU A 414 27.53 20.76 2.63
C LEU A 414 28.03 21.63 1.46
N THR A 415 27.77 21.22 0.22
CA THR A 415 28.15 22.00 -0.97
C THR A 415 27.38 23.32 -1.14
N SER A 416 26.17 23.46 -0.56
CA SER A 416 25.42 24.72 -0.64
C SER A 416 25.83 25.76 0.41
N ARG A 417 26.62 25.37 1.42
CA ARG A 417 27.14 26.28 2.46
C ARG A 417 28.50 26.89 2.13
N HIS A 418 29.13 26.50 1.02
CA HIS A 418 30.46 26.99 0.60
C HIS A 418 30.45 27.57 -0.82
N GLY A 419 29.26 27.83 -1.38
CA GLY A 419 29.07 28.39 -2.73
C GLY A 419 28.56 29.81 -2.70
#